data_AF-A0AAW2SX66-F1
#
_entry.id   AF-A0AAW2SX66-F1
#
_cell.length_a   1.000
_cell.length_b   1.000
_cell.length_c   1.000
_cell.angle_alpha   90.00
_cell.angle_beta   90.00
_cell.angle_gamma   90.00
#
_symmetry.space_group_name_H-M   'P 1'
#
loop_
_entity.id
_entity.type
_entity.pdbx_description
1 polymer ?
#
loop_
_entity_poly.entity_id
_entity_poly.type
_entity_poly.pdbx_seq_one_letter_code
_entity_poly.pdbx_strand_id
1 'polypeptide(L)'
;MRFGKVNRFVALFARQSVVNEPPLGASDFKAAPLLQTHLLKHGQGGSGSAGSNFFRALALFGAGASGLLSCATIAYASDEAEHGLECPSYPWPHKGILSSYDHASRKLKLWLQRLKWLMAPMMRVRCLTRPGKLSDRFPQPYANEQAARFANGGAYPPDLSLITKARHDGQNYVFALLTGYRDPPAGVSIREGLHYNPYFPGGAIAMPKMLNDGAVEYEDGTPATEAQMGKDVVTFLSWAAEPEMEERKLMGFKWIFVLSLALLQAGYYRRLRWSVLKSRKLVLDVVN
;
A
#
# COMPACT_ATOMS: atom_id res chain seq x y z
N MET A 1 33.08 30.48 29.37
CA MET A 1 32.87 29.23 30.13
C MET A 1 32.32 28.15 29.20
N ARG A 2 33.08 27.05 29.06
CA ARG A 2 32.74 25.69 28.57
C ARG A 2 31.79 25.51 27.37
N PHE A 3 32.38 25.33 26.19
CA PHE A 3 31.90 24.36 25.18
C PHE A 3 33.10 23.60 24.63
N GLY A 4 33.35 22.42 25.20
CA GLY A 4 34.48 21.58 24.85
C GLY A 4 34.30 20.22 25.50
N LYS A 5 33.52 19.34 24.86
CA LYS A 5 33.47 17.87 24.99
C LYS A 5 32.15 17.32 24.43
N VAL A 6 32.10 17.10 23.11
CA VAL A 6 31.20 16.08 22.51
C VAL A 6 31.89 15.33 21.35
N ASN A 7 33.06 15.79 20.87
CA ASN A 7 33.74 15.19 19.72
C ASN A 7 34.63 13.97 20.03
N ARG A 8 34.27 13.13 21.01
CA ARG A 8 35.07 11.97 21.43
C ARG A 8 34.31 10.65 21.62
N PHE A 9 33.07 10.56 21.15
CA PHE A 9 32.27 9.33 21.24
C PHE A 9 32.10 8.57 19.92
N VAL A 10 32.45 9.18 18.78
CA VAL A 10 32.30 8.55 17.46
C VAL A 10 33.60 7.84 16.99
N ALA A 11 34.72 8.02 17.68
CA ALA A 11 36.01 7.40 17.32
C ALA A 11 36.28 6.04 18.01
N LEU A 12 35.32 5.49 18.76
CA LEU A 12 35.51 4.29 19.59
C LEU A 12 34.75 3.04 19.10
N PHE A 13 34.01 3.13 17.98
CA PHE A 13 33.23 1.98 17.45
C PHE A 13 33.71 1.45 16.09
N ALA A 14 34.77 2.04 15.51
CA ALA A 14 35.25 1.71 14.16
C ALA A 14 36.62 1.00 14.15
N ARG A 15 37.00 0.30 15.22
CA ARG A 15 38.31 -0.37 15.30
C ARG A 15 38.31 -1.67 16.10
N GLN A 16 37.44 -2.62 15.75
CA GLN A 16 37.58 -4.00 16.26
C GLN A 16 36.91 -5.03 15.34
N SER A 17 37.45 -5.29 14.15
CA SER A 17 37.14 -6.52 13.40
C SER A 17 38.19 -6.83 12.34
N VAL A 18 39.41 -7.14 12.78
CA VAL A 18 40.37 -7.99 12.05
C VAL A 18 41.04 -8.80 13.18
N VAL A 19 40.98 -10.12 13.20
CA VAL A 19 42.08 -10.99 12.77
C VAL A 19 41.72 -12.47 13.11
N ASN A 20 41.94 -13.34 12.09
CA ASN A 20 42.31 -14.78 12.10
C ASN A 20 41.28 -15.94 12.14
N GLU A 21 41.22 -16.60 10.98
CA GLU A 21 41.04 -18.05 10.77
C GLU A 21 42.23 -18.89 11.32
N PRO A 22 42.00 -20.19 11.62
CA PRO A 22 42.85 -21.23 11.00
C PRO A 22 42.09 -22.53 10.59
N PRO A 23 42.75 -23.46 9.86
CA PRO A 23 42.10 -24.40 8.92
C PRO A 23 42.10 -25.89 9.34
N LEU A 24 41.50 -26.71 8.45
CA LEU A 24 41.68 -28.15 8.19
C LEU A 24 40.68 -29.15 8.82
N GLY A 25 40.19 -30.05 7.95
CA GLY A 25 40.04 -31.47 8.30
C GLY A 25 38.69 -32.10 8.00
N ALA A 26 38.59 -32.76 6.84
CA ALA A 26 37.48 -33.64 6.47
C ALA A 26 37.50 -34.95 7.27
N SER A 27 36.34 -35.44 7.70
CA SER A 27 35.91 -36.86 7.57
C SER A 27 34.49 -37.08 8.13
N ASP A 28 33.64 -37.59 7.24
CA ASP A 28 32.55 -38.56 7.41
C ASP A 28 31.82 -38.69 8.76
N PHE A 29 30.51 -38.43 8.78
CA PHE A 29 29.54 -39.29 9.49
C PHE A 29 28.09 -39.12 8.94
N LYS A 30 27.67 -40.15 8.19
CA LYS A 30 26.35 -40.83 8.14
C LYS A 30 25.03 -40.04 8.29
N ALA A 31 24.28 -40.10 7.19
CA ALA A 31 22.83 -40.31 7.00
C ALA A 31 21.84 -40.16 8.18
N ALA A 32 20.76 -39.44 7.86
CA ALA A 32 19.54 -39.18 8.63
C ALA A 32 18.81 -40.42 9.17
N PRO A 33 17.94 -40.21 10.18
CA PRO A 33 16.62 -40.83 10.14
C PRO A 33 15.47 -39.84 10.38
N LEU A 34 14.40 -40.11 9.64
CA LEU A 34 13.07 -39.51 9.68
C LEU A 34 12.42 -39.66 11.06
N LEU A 35 11.86 -38.59 11.61
CA LEU A 35 11.01 -38.65 12.80
C LEU A 35 9.57 -39.00 12.38
N GLN A 36 9.26 -40.27 12.62
CA GLN A 36 7.96 -40.90 12.49
C GLN A 36 7.06 -40.53 13.68
N THR A 37 5.86 -40.05 13.37
CA THR A 37 4.80 -39.74 14.33
C THR A 37 4.27 -41.03 14.98
N HIS A 38 4.25 -41.04 16.31
CA HIS A 38 3.64 -42.10 17.10
C HIS A 38 2.12 -42.11 16.89
N LEU A 39 1.63 -43.15 16.20
CA LEU A 39 0.20 -43.47 16.11
C LEU A 39 -0.18 -44.38 17.27
N LEU A 40 -1.21 -43.96 18.00
CA LEU A 40 -1.80 -44.66 19.15
C LEU A 40 -2.44 -45.98 18.75
N LYS A 41 -2.10 -47.00 19.53
CA LYS A 41 -2.54 -48.39 19.49
C LYS A 41 -3.93 -48.53 20.13
N HIS A 42 -4.92 -49.03 19.39
CA HIS A 42 -6.13 -49.60 20.00
C HIS A 42 -6.32 -51.03 19.48
N GLY A 43 -6.30 -51.98 20.41
CA GLY A 43 -6.46 -53.40 20.13
C GLY A 43 -7.90 -53.78 19.84
N GLN A 44 -8.07 -54.83 19.03
CA GLN A 44 -9.34 -55.54 18.83
C GLN A 44 -9.14 -57.00 19.23
N GLY A 45 -9.79 -57.38 20.33
CA GLY A 45 -10.11 -58.77 20.68
C GLY A 45 -11.43 -59.16 20.00
N GLY A 46 -11.55 -60.44 19.65
CA GLY A 46 -12.56 -60.96 18.72
C GLY A 46 -13.96 -61.20 19.30
N SER A 47 -14.90 -61.42 18.36
CA SER A 47 -15.91 -62.51 18.33
C SER A 47 -17.28 -62.03 17.83
N GLY A 48 -17.71 -62.62 16.71
CA GLY A 48 -19.07 -63.02 16.34
C GLY A 48 -20.25 -62.06 16.53
N SER A 49 -20.89 -61.65 15.42
CA SER A 49 -22.31 -61.94 15.13
C SER A 49 -22.76 -61.21 13.87
N ALA A 50 -23.67 -61.85 13.12
CA ALA A 50 -24.21 -61.42 11.85
C ALA A 50 -25.17 -60.23 11.98
N GLY A 51 -25.13 -59.35 10.97
CA GLY A 51 -26.17 -58.34 10.74
C GLY A 51 -25.72 -56.90 10.99
N SER A 52 -25.28 -56.23 9.93
CA SER A 52 -25.55 -54.81 9.62
C SER A 52 -24.40 -54.18 8.82
N ASN A 53 -24.41 -54.37 7.50
CA ASN A 53 -23.52 -53.64 6.59
C ASN A 53 -23.93 -52.15 6.42
N PHE A 54 -25.01 -51.72 7.06
CA PHE A 54 -25.58 -50.37 6.91
C PHE A 54 -24.91 -49.31 7.81
N PHE A 55 -24.39 -49.68 9.00
CA PHE A 55 -23.85 -48.71 9.96
C PHE A 55 -22.38 -48.35 9.77
N ARG A 56 -21.61 -49.11 8.97
CA ARG A 56 -20.21 -48.78 8.66
C ARG A 56 -20.05 -47.69 7.60
N ALA A 57 -21.03 -47.54 6.70
CA ALA A 57 -21.00 -46.52 5.65
C ALA A 57 -21.24 -45.10 6.19
N LEU A 58 -21.92 -44.97 7.34
CA LEU A 58 -22.26 -43.65 7.92
C LEU A 58 -21.08 -43.00 8.67
N ALA A 59 -20.16 -43.79 9.23
CA ALA A 59 -18.98 -43.28 9.95
C ALA A 59 -17.95 -42.61 9.02
N LEU A 60 -17.87 -43.02 7.75
CA LEU A 60 -16.96 -42.44 6.75
C LEU A 60 -17.45 -41.08 6.23
N PHE A 61 -18.75 -40.79 6.31
CA PHE A 61 -19.28 -39.46 6.00
C PHE A 61 -19.18 -38.49 7.19
N GLY A 62 -19.20 -38.99 8.43
CA GLY A 62 -19.10 -38.16 9.64
C GLY A 62 -17.72 -37.52 9.87
N ALA A 63 -16.63 -38.16 9.42
CA ALA A 63 -15.28 -37.62 9.52
C ALA A 63 -14.83 -36.80 8.31
N GLY A 64 -15.53 -36.92 7.16
CA GLY A 64 -15.21 -36.18 5.94
C GLY A 64 -15.72 -34.74 5.93
N ALA A 65 -16.86 -34.47 6.57
CA ALA A 65 -17.48 -33.14 6.58
C ALA A 65 -16.75 -32.13 7.49
N SER A 66 -16.18 -32.59 8.61
CA SER A 66 -15.43 -31.72 9.55
C SER A 66 -14.03 -31.37 9.06
N GLY A 67 -13.36 -32.28 8.34
CA GLY A 67 -12.05 -32.01 7.73
C GLY A 67 -12.13 -31.03 6.55
N LEU A 68 -13.20 -31.10 5.74
CA LEU A 68 -13.44 -30.15 4.66
C LEU A 68 -13.77 -28.74 5.17
N LEU A 69 -14.52 -28.62 6.27
CA LEU A 69 -14.77 -27.33 6.92
C LEU A 69 -13.49 -26.75 7.54
N SER A 70 -12.67 -27.58 8.21
CA SER A 70 -11.38 -27.15 8.78
C SER A 70 -10.39 -26.68 7.70
N CYS A 71 -10.27 -27.42 6.60
CA CYS A 71 -9.39 -27.04 5.49
C CYS A 71 -9.92 -25.81 4.73
N ALA A 72 -11.24 -25.68 4.57
CA ALA A 72 -11.85 -24.49 3.98
C ALA A 72 -11.66 -23.25 4.87
N THR A 73 -11.78 -23.37 6.20
CA THR A 73 -11.54 -22.22 7.10
C THR A 73 -10.09 -21.75 7.10
N ILE A 74 -9.12 -22.67 7.03
CA ILE A 74 -7.70 -22.30 6.94
C ILE A 74 -7.42 -21.65 5.58
N ALA A 75 -7.99 -22.19 4.49
CA ALA A 75 -7.84 -21.62 3.15
C ALA A 75 -8.49 -20.22 3.04
N TYR A 76 -9.68 -20.02 3.58
CA TYR A 76 -10.39 -18.74 3.54
C TYR A 76 -9.67 -17.67 4.38
N ALA A 77 -9.20 -18.02 5.58
CA ALA A 77 -8.44 -17.09 6.42
C ALA A 77 -7.07 -16.74 5.83
N SER A 78 -6.43 -17.66 5.10
CA SER A 78 -5.20 -17.35 4.36
C SER A 78 -5.46 -16.45 3.15
N ASP A 79 -6.56 -16.64 2.42
CA ASP A 79 -6.89 -15.85 1.22
C ASP A 79 -7.23 -14.38 1.56
N GLU A 80 -7.85 -14.16 2.73
CA GLU A 80 -8.07 -12.81 3.29
C GLU A 80 -6.76 -12.08 3.62
N ALA A 81 -5.75 -12.80 4.10
CA ALA A 81 -4.45 -12.22 4.41
C ALA A 81 -3.68 -11.81 3.14
N GLU A 82 -3.82 -12.56 2.04
CA GLU A 82 -3.13 -12.29 0.77
C GLU A 82 -3.68 -11.04 0.06
N HIS A 83 -5.01 -10.84 0.07
CA HIS A 83 -5.64 -9.69 -0.56
C HIS A 83 -5.46 -8.40 0.26
N GLY A 84 -5.28 -8.52 1.57
CA GLY A 84 -5.27 -7.39 2.50
C GLY A 84 -6.67 -6.85 2.74
N LEU A 85 -6.87 -6.21 3.90
CA LEU A 85 -8.14 -5.63 4.28
C LEU A 85 -8.49 -4.46 3.35
N GLU A 86 -9.73 -4.42 2.86
CA GLU A 86 -10.22 -3.26 2.10
C GLU A 86 -10.18 -2.00 2.95
N CYS A 87 -9.75 -0.89 2.35
CA CYS A 87 -9.70 0.38 3.05
C CYS A 87 -11.06 1.10 3.00
N PRO A 88 -11.47 1.77 4.09
CA PRO A 88 -12.70 2.52 4.09
C PRO A 88 -12.55 3.79 3.23
N SER A 89 -13.64 4.21 2.58
CA SER A 89 -13.63 5.45 1.80
C SER A 89 -13.68 6.67 2.72
N TYR A 90 -12.57 7.38 2.84
CA TYR A 90 -12.51 8.62 3.63
C TYR A 90 -13.12 9.83 2.88
N PRO A 91 -13.75 10.78 3.61
CA PRO A 91 -14.30 12.00 3.01
C PRO A 91 -13.19 13.04 2.75
N TRP A 92 -12.41 12.85 1.68
CA TRP A 92 -11.37 13.79 1.29
C TRP A 92 -11.93 15.15 0.86
N PRO A 93 -11.28 16.27 1.21
CA PRO A 93 -11.76 17.61 0.85
C PRO A 93 -11.84 17.79 -0.66
N HIS A 94 -10.92 17.20 -1.43
CA HIS A 94 -10.85 17.28 -2.89
C HIS A 94 -11.63 16.18 -3.63
N LYS A 95 -12.53 15.43 -2.97
CA LYS A 95 -13.31 14.36 -3.62
C LYS A 95 -14.42 14.88 -4.54
N GLY A 96 -14.99 16.06 -4.25
CA GLY A 96 -16.13 16.62 -4.98
C GLY A 96 -15.79 17.12 -6.40
N ILE A 97 -16.82 17.29 -7.24
CA ILE A 97 -16.70 17.71 -8.65
C ILE A 97 -16.10 19.12 -8.79
N LEU A 98 -16.36 20.00 -7.83
CA LEU A 98 -15.85 21.38 -7.80
C LEU A 98 -14.89 21.62 -6.62
N SER A 99 -14.46 20.56 -5.94
CA SER A 99 -13.56 20.67 -4.80
C SER A 99 -12.09 20.67 -5.27
N SER A 100 -11.32 21.63 -4.78
CA SER A 100 -9.87 21.74 -4.98
C SER A 100 -9.08 21.06 -3.86
N TYR A 101 -7.76 20.93 -4.03
CA TYR A 101 -6.88 20.52 -2.95
C TYR A 101 -6.87 21.59 -1.84
N ASP A 102 -6.69 21.16 -0.59
CA ASP A 102 -6.33 22.08 0.48
C ASP A 102 -4.90 22.56 0.28
N HIS A 103 -4.69 23.87 0.18
CA HIS A 103 -3.39 24.45 -0.11
C HIS A 103 -2.55 24.69 1.14
N ALA A 104 -3.16 24.68 2.33
CA ALA A 104 -2.45 24.75 3.59
C ALA A 104 -1.56 23.52 3.78
N SER A 105 -2.08 22.32 3.50
CA SER A 105 -1.31 21.08 3.51
C SER A 105 -0.25 21.01 2.38
N ARG A 106 -0.37 21.82 1.30
CA ARG A 106 0.69 21.94 0.26
C ARG A 106 1.92 22.71 0.74
N LYS A 107 1.86 23.48 1.84
CA LYS A 107 3.04 24.17 2.41
C LYS A 107 4.16 23.20 2.79
N LEU A 108 3.85 21.90 2.98
CA LEU A 108 4.84 20.84 3.13
C LEU A 108 5.86 20.82 1.97
N LYS A 109 5.43 21.17 0.74
CA LYS A 109 6.31 21.32 -0.42
C LYS A 109 7.29 22.49 -0.23
N LEU A 110 6.81 23.62 0.28
CA LEU A 110 7.65 24.79 0.57
C LEU A 110 8.65 24.48 1.69
N TRP A 111 8.22 23.73 2.71
CA TRP A 111 9.03 23.28 3.83
C TRP A 111 10.09 22.26 3.39
N LEU A 112 9.73 21.26 2.59
CA LEU A 112 10.67 20.30 1.98
C LEU A 112 11.65 21.00 1.02
N GLN A 113 11.17 21.98 0.24
CA GLN A 113 12.03 22.82 -0.61
C GLN A 113 13.01 23.62 0.23
N ARG A 114 12.61 24.12 1.40
CA ARG A 114 13.46 24.85 2.37
C ARG A 114 14.45 23.93 3.08
N LEU A 115 14.08 22.69 3.43
CA LEU A 115 15.00 21.68 3.96
C LEU A 115 16.05 21.22 2.93
N LYS A 116 15.71 21.18 1.63
CA LYS A 116 16.67 20.90 0.55
C LYS A 116 17.84 21.90 0.54
N TRP A 117 17.63 23.14 0.97
CA TRP A 117 18.70 24.13 1.11
C TRP A 117 19.60 23.88 2.33
N LEU A 118 19.08 23.24 3.38
CA LEU A 118 19.78 22.99 4.65
C LEU A 118 20.46 21.62 4.73
N MET A 119 19.92 20.61 4.04
CA MET A 119 20.36 19.20 4.12
C MET A 119 21.22 18.72 2.94
N ALA A 120 21.69 19.61 2.08
CA ALA A 120 22.61 19.21 1.01
C ALA A 120 23.98 18.83 1.62
N PRO A 121 24.42 17.55 1.58
CA PRO A 121 25.81 17.27 1.86
C PRO A 121 26.62 17.93 0.73
N MET A 122 27.67 18.66 1.12
CA MET A 122 28.64 19.22 0.19
C MET A 122 29.27 18.06 -0.61
N MET A 123 28.70 17.70 -1.75
CA MET A 123 29.27 16.69 -2.64
C MET A 123 30.60 17.25 -3.15
N ARG A 124 31.70 16.70 -2.64
CA ARG A 124 33.03 17.17 -2.95
C ARG A 124 33.33 16.85 -4.42
N VAL A 125 34.11 17.73 -4.99
CA VAL A 125 34.20 17.95 -6.41
C VAL A 125 35.62 17.57 -6.80
N ARG A 126 35.76 16.70 -7.79
CA ARG A 126 36.24 17.30 -9.03
C ARG A 126 35.08 17.73 -9.96
N CYS A 127 33.81 17.55 -9.51
CA CYS A 127 32.55 18.00 -10.13
C CYS A 127 31.69 18.88 -9.17
N LEU A 128 31.54 20.20 -9.44
CA LEU A 128 31.14 21.24 -8.48
C LEU A 128 29.72 21.05 -7.87
N THR A 129 29.60 20.86 -6.56
CA THR A 129 28.28 20.98 -5.90
C THR A 129 27.81 22.40 -6.01
N ARG A 130 26.69 22.57 -6.71
CA ARG A 130 26.01 23.86 -6.77
C ARG A 130 24.84 23.87 -5.78
N PRO A 131 24.49 25.03 -5.20
CA PRO A 131 23.22 25.16 -4.51
C PRO A 131 22.07 24.81 -5.45
N GLY A 132 21.08 24.08 -4.92
CA GLY A 132 19.94 23.62 -5.69
C GLY A 132 19.14 24.79 -6.28
N LYS A 133 18.69 24.66 -7.52
CA LYS A 133 17.80 25.63 -8.19
C LYS A 133 16.35 25.15 -8.15
N LEU A 134 15.39 26.06 -8.38
CA LEU A 134 13.96 25.68 -8.45
C LEU A 134 13.65 24.70 -9.58
N SER A 135 14.46 24.69 -10.64
CA SER A 135 14.32 23.74 -11.76
C SER A 135 14.86 22.33 -11.45
N ASP A 136 15.58 22.14 -10.33
CA ASP A 136 16.15 20.84 -9.97
C ASP A 136 15.09 19.94 -9.32
N ARG A 137 15.04 18.68 -9.77
CA ARG A 137 14.17 17.64 -9.17
C ARG A 137 14.52 17.35 -7.71
N PHE A 138 13.64 16.66 -7.01
CA PHE A 138 13.96 16.17 -5.67
C PHE A 138 15.14 15.19 -5.72
N PRO A 139 16.09 15.30 -4.77
CA PRO A 139 17.23 14.40 -4.71
C PRO A 139 16.76 12.99 -4.36
N GLN A 140 17.39 11.98 -4.95
CA GLN A 140 17.14 10.59 -4.60
C GLN A 140 17.88 10.24 -3.30
N PRO A 141 17.26 9.48 -2.38
CA PRO A 141 17.90 9.10 -1.12
C PRO A 141 19.01 8.06 -1.32
N TYR A 142 18.91 7.24 -2.36
CA TYR A 142 19.88 6.20 -2.71
C TYR A 142 20.38 6.40 -4.14
N ALA A 143 21.62 5.98 -4.40
CA ALA A 143 22.23 6.10 -5.73
C ALA A 143 21.66 5.09 -6.75
N ASN A 144 21.28 3.90 -6.29
CA ASN A 144 20.72 2.83 -7.12
C ASN A 144 19.79 1.91 -6.29
N GLU A 145 19.05 1.06 -7.00
CA GLU A 145 18.11 0.10 -6.38
C GLU A 145 18.81 -0.88 -5.43
N GLN A 146 20.00 -1.37 -5.80
CA GLN A 146 20.76 -2.32 -4.98
C GLN A 146 21.17 -1.71 -3.62
N ALA A 147 21.61 -0.45 -3.60
CA ALA A 147 21.91 0.25 -2.34
C ALA A 147 20.65 0.45 -1.48
N ALA A 148 19.51 0.75 -2.11
CA ALA A 148 18.24 0.88 -1.41
C ALA A 148 17.79 -0.44 -0.78
N ARG A 149 17.92 -1.56 -1.50
CA ARG A 149 17.62 -2.90 -0.98
C ARG A 149 18.57 -3.30 0.14
N PHE A 150 19.87 -3.04 -0.02
CA PHE A 150 20.86 -3.34 1.02
C PHE A 150 20.56 -2.58 2.32
N ALA A 151 20.20 -1.30 2.23
CA ALA A 151 19.87 -0.48 3.40
C ALA A 151 18.57 -0.89 4.11
N ASN A 152 17.61 -1.50 3.40
CA ASN A 152 16.28 -1.83 3.91
C ASN A 152 16.04 -3.36 4.00
N GLY A 153 17.08 -4.15 4.26
CA GLY A 153 16.92 -5.60 4.50
C GLY A 153 16.40 -6.40 3.31
N GLY A 154 16.73 -5.99 2.08
CA GLY A 154 16.32 -6.62 0.82
C GLY A 154 15.07 -6.00 0.18
N ALA A 155 14.29 -5.21 0.92
CA ALA A 155 13.10 -4.53 0.41
C ALA A 155 13.46 -3.25 -0.37
N TYR A 156 12.77 -2.99 -1.47
CA TYR A 156 12.95 -1.77 -2.25
C TYR A 156 11.81 -0.79 -1.97
N PRO A 157 12.08 0.41 -1.40
CA PRO A 157 11.06 1.43 -1.25
C PRO A 157 10.63 1.94 -2.64
N PRO A 158 9.34 1.84 -3.02
CA PRO A 158 8.87 2.30 -4.30
C PRO A 158 8.93 3.82 -4.41
N ASP A 159 9.05 4.33 -5.64
CA ASP A 159 8.93 5.78 -5.86
C ASP A 159 7.52 6.27 -5.55
N LEU A 160 7.44 7.38 -4.81
CA LEU A 160 6.17 7.90 -4.28
C LEU A 160 5.47 8.87 -5.23
N SER A 161 6.10 9.25 -6.35
CA SER A 161 5.56 10.23 -7.31
C SER A 161 4.17 9.86 -7.83
N LEU A 162 3.90 8.57 -8.04
CA LEU A 162 2.63 8.06 -8.60
C LEU A 162 1.95 7.03 -7.68
N ILE A 163 2.34 6.94 -6.41
CA ILE A 163 1.91 5.85 -5.54
C ILE A 163 0.39 5.80 -5.33
N THR A 164 -0.27 6.97 -5.32
CA THR A 164 -1.72 7.11 -5.16
C THR A 164 -2.50 6.68 -6.41
N LYS A 165 -1.85 6.54 -7.57
CA LYS A 165 -2.45 5.99 -8.79
C LYS A 165 -2.00 4.56 -9.08
N ALA A 166 -0.81 4.20 -8.60
CA ALA A 166 -0.21 2.88 -8.79
C ALA A 166 -0.73 1.82 -7.80
N ARG A 167 -1.62 2.19 -6.87
CA ARG A 167 -2.23 1.29 -5.89
C ARG A 167 -3.74 1.36 -5.97
N HIS A 168 -4.40 0.25 -5.67
CA HIS A 168 -5.86 0.16 -5.58
C HIS A 168 -6.38 1.10 -4.49
N ASP A 169 -7.51 1.76 -4.76
CA ASP A 169 -8.15 2.78 -3.92
C ASP A 169 -7.27 4.00 -3.54
N GLY A 170 -6.04 4.07 -4.07
CA GLY A 170 -5.14 5.21 -4.09
C GLY A 170 -4.91 5.87 -2.74
N GLN A 171 -5.58 7.00 -2.52
CA GLN A 171 -5.41 7.82 -1.32
C GLN A 171 -5.93 7.13 -0.05
N ASN A 172 -7.05 6.43 -0.14
CA ASN A 172 -7.62 5.71 1.00
C ASN A 172 -6.65 4.61 1.45
N TYR A 173 -6.08 3.88 0.50
CA TYR A 173 -5.09 2.84 0.76
C TYR A 173 -3.85 3.39 1.45
N VAL A 174 -3.25 4.47 0.93
CA VAL A 174 -2.04 5.04 1.55
C VAL A 174 -2.34 5.57 2.96
N PHE A 175 -3.49 6.21 3.18
CA PHE A 175 -3.88 6.69 4.51
C PHE A 175 -4.11 5.55 5.50
N ALA A 176 -4.86 4.52 5.09
CA ALA A 176 -5.12 3.33 5.89
C ALA A 176 -3.82 2.56 6.19
N LEU A 177 -2.91 2.47 5.22
CA LEU A 177 -1.60 1.85 5.40
C LEU A 177 -0.77 2.61 6.44
N LEU A 178 -0.71 3.93 6.38
CA LEU A 178 0.10 4.73 7.31
C LEU A 178 -0.43 4.71 8.74
N THR A 179 -1.76 4.70 8.92
CA THR A 179 -2.42 4.78 10.23
C THR A 179 -2.82 3.40 10.79
N GLY A 180 -2.73 2.35 9.97
CA GLY A 180 -3.27 1.03 10.24
C GLY A 180 -2.32 0.05 10.94
N TYR A 181 -1.14 0.48 11.36
CA TYR A 181 -0.20 -0.38 12.07
C TYR A 181 -0.80 -0.86 13.40
N ARG A 182 -0.88 -2.18 13.57
CA ARG A 182 -1.46 -2.86 14.73
C ARG A 182 -0.62 -4.08 15.12
N ASP A 183 -0.87 -4.63 16.29
CA ASP A 183 -0.26 -5.89 16.69
C ASP A 183 -0.85 -7.07 15.91
N PRO A 184 -0.05 -8.12 15.62
CA PRO A 184 -0.52 -9.29 14.88
C PRO A 184 -1.61 -10.02 15.66
N PRO A 185 -2.68 -10.50 14.99
CA PRO A 185 -3.70 -11.32 15.63
C PRO A 185 -3.11 -12.67 16.08
N ALA A 186 -3.77 -13.30 17.06
CA ALA A 186 -3.31 -14.57 17.61
C ALA A 186 -3.14 -15.64 16.52
N GLY A 187 -1.96 -16.25 16.45
CA GLY A 187 -1.62 -17.30 15.47
C GLY A 187 -0.81 -16.83 14.25
N VAL A 188 -0.64 -15.52 14.03
CA VAL A 188 0.19 -14.99 12.93
C VAL A 188 1.57 -14.59 13.47
N SER A 189 2.60 -15.40 13.20
CA SER A 189 3.99 -15.07 13.51
C SER A 189 4.66 -14.41 12.30
N ILE A 190 5.13 -13.17 12.48
CA ILE A 190 5.81 -12.41 11.44
C ILE A 190 7.31 -12.68 11.49
N ARG A 191 7.97 -12.68 10.34
CA ARG A 191 9.43 -12.82 10.24
C ARG A 191 10.14 -11.63 10.88
N GLU A 192 11.30 -11.88 11.47
CA GLU A 192 12.11 -10.84 12.11
C GLU A 192 12.44 -9.71 11.10
N GLY A 193 12.19 -8.47 11.50
CA GLY A 193 12.37 -7.28 10.65
C GLY A 193 11.15 -6.88 9.81
N LEU A 194 10.05 -7.63 9.83
CA LEU A 194 8.78 -7.22 9.23
C LEU A 194 7.78 -6.78 10.31
N HIS A 195 6.86 -5.90 9.94
CA HIS A 195 5.84 -5.32 10.80
C HIS A 195 4.45 -5.70 10.30
N TYR A 196 3.49 -5.85 11.23
CA TYR A 196 2.12 -6.19 10.86
C TYR A 196 1.36 -4.97 10.35
N ASN A 197 0.68 -5.11 9.22
CA ASN A 197 -0.30 -4.15 8.75
C ASN A 197 -1.44 -4.87 8.00
N PRO A 198 -2.69 -4.80 8.49
CA PRO A 198 -3.81 -5.53 7.89
C PRO A 198 -4.18 -5.04 6.49
N TYR A 199 -3.89 -3.78 6.14
CA TYR A 199 -4.19 -3.22 4.82
C TYR A 199 -3.14 -3.60 3.77
N PHE A 200 -1.96 -4.06 4.18
CA PHE A 200 -0.93 -4.48 3.25
C PHE A 200 -1.23 -5.91 2.76
N PRO A 201 -1.15 -6.19 1.44
CA PRO A 201 -1.33 -7.54 0.93
C PRO A 201 -0.25 -8.47 1.51
N GLY A 202 -0.66 -9.58 2.11
CA GLY A 202 0.20 -10.51 2.85
C GLY A 202 0.43 -10.13 4.32
N GLY A 203 -0.14 -9.03 4.81
CA GLY A 203 -0.16 -8.63 6.23
C GLY A 203 1.18 -8.20 6.85
N ALA A 204 2.32 -8.47 6.20
CA ALA A 204 3.65 -8.21 6.71
C ALA A 204 4.42 -7.23 5.81
N ILE A 205 4.78 -6.06 6.35
CA ILE A 205 5.47 -4.98 5.63
C ILE A 205 6.88 -4.75 6.20
N ALA A 206 7.85 -4.52 5.33
CA ALA A 206 9.24 -4.22 5.75
C ALA A 206 9.43 -2.79 6.29
N MET A 207 8.42 -1.94 6.17
CA MET A 207 8.43 -0.55 6.64
C MET A 207 7.93 -0.48 8.08
N PRO A 208 8.69 0.12 9.04
CA PRO A 208 8.19 0.38 10.39
C PRO A 208 7.13 1.49 10.40
N LYS A 209 6.41 1.62 11.51
CA LYS A 209 5.50 2.76 11.71
C LYS A 209 6.31 4.06 11.77
N MET A 210 6.21 4.86 10.70
CA MET A 210 6.95 6.11 10.56
C MET A 210 6.25 7.31 11.20
N LEU A 211 4.91 7.28 11.29
CA LEU A 211 4.12 8.37 11.85
C LEU A 211 3.85 8.11 13.33
N ASN A 212 4.56 8.83 14.20
CA ASN A 212 4.33 8.85 15.64
C ASN A 212 3.70 10.19 16.03
N ASP A 213 2.82 10.18 17.04
CA ASP A 213 2.19 11.41 17.53
C ASP A 213 3.25 12.44 17.97
N GLY A 214 3.13 13.68 17.50
CA GLY A 214 4.08 14.75 17.81
C GLY A 214 5.46 14.65 17.13
N ALA A 215 5.63 13.81 16.09
CA ALA A 215 6.93 13.63 15.43
C ALA A 215 7.43 14.88 14.65
N VAL A 216 6.53 15.79 14.27
CA VAL A 216 6.84 17.00 13.49
C VAL A 216 6.12 18.19 14.13
N GLU A 217 6.77 19.34 14.19
CA GLU A 217 6.14 20.59 14.59
C GLU A 217 5.64 21.35 13.35
N TYR A 218 4.32 21.60 13.29
CA TYR A 218 3.74 22.40 12.23
C TYR A 218 4.02 23.89 12.44
N GLU A 219 4.42 24.59 11.38
CA GLU A 219 4.64 26.05 11.43
C GLU A 219 3.35 26.84 11.74
N ASP A 220 2.19 26.27 11.42
CA ASP A 220 0.88 26.88 11.58
C ASP A 220 0.27 26.62 13.00
N GLY A 221 0.98 25.89 13.87
CA GLY A 221 0.54 25.60 15.25
C GLY A 221 -0.51 24.48 15.37
N THR A 222 -0.81 23.78 14.28
CA THR A 222 -1.73 22.64 14.25
C THR A 222 -1.20 21.47 15.11
N PRO A 223 -2.03 20.77 15.91
CA PRO A 223 -1.56 19.62 16.67
C PRO A 223 -1.12 18.49 15.73
N ALA A 224 0.11 18.00 15.93
CA ALA A 224 0.76 17.02 15.07
C ALA A 224 0.36 15.58 15.36
N THR A 225 -0.94 15.31 15.21
CA THR A 225 -1.49 13.96 15.37
C THR A 225 -1.15 13.06 14.19
N GLU A 226 -1.04 11.75 14.45
CA GLU A 226 -0.81 10.72 13.42
C GLU A 226 -1.81 10.83 12.26
N ALA A 227 -3.10 10.98 12.58
CA ALA A 227 -4.16 11.12 11.59
C ALA A 227 -4.03 12.41 10.77
N GLN A 228 -3.64 13.53 11.41
CA GLN A 228 -3.45 14.80 10.72
C GLN A 228 -2.25 14.74 9.77
N MET A 229 -1.11 14.22 10.24
CA MET A 229 0.08 14.03 9.40
C MET A 229 -0.19 13.07 8.24
N GLY A 230 -0.89 11.96 8.50
CA GLY A 230 -1.29 11.02 7.46
C GLY A 230 -2.16 11.68 6.39
N LYS A 231 -3.14 12.50 6.79
CA LYS A 231 -4.02 13.22 5.88
C LYS A 231 -3.25 14.22 5.02
N ASP A 232 -2.31 14.96 5.61
CA ASP A 232 -1.52 15.97 4.91
C ASP A 232 -0.54 15.34 3.92
N VAL A 233 0.15 14.27 4.32
CA VAL A 233 1.06 13.51 3.44
C VAL A 233 0.31 12.90 2.26
N VAL A 234 -0.86 12.28 2.50
CA VAL A 234 -1.66 11.68 1.42
C VAL A 234 -2.20 12.74 0.47
N THR A 235 -2.63 13.89 1.00
CA THR A 235 -3.06 15.03 0.16
C THR A 235 -1.89 15.51 -0.70
N PHE A 236 -0.69 15.62 -0.15
CA PHE A 236 0.50 15.97 -0.91
C PHE A 236 0.85 14.94 -1.99
N LEU A 237 0.83 13.65 -1.67
CA LEU A 237 1.10 12.57 -2.64
C LEU A 237 0.04 12.49 -3.73
N SER A 238 -1.21 12.83 -3.43
CA SER A 238 -2.27 12.92 -4.44
C SER A 238 -2.04 14.07 -5.41
N TRP A 239 -1.62 15.23 -4.89
CA TRP A 239 -1.24 16.37 -5.72
C TRP A 239 0.02 16.07 -6.55
N ALA A 240 1.00 15.36 -6.00
CA ALA A 240 2.21 14.96 -6.72
C ALA A 240 1.89 14.03 -7.91
N ALA A 241 0.92 13.14 -7.74
CA ALA A 241 0.47 12.23 -8.79
C ALA A 241 -0.47 12.87 -9.82
N GLU A 242 -1.26 13.87 -9.40
CA GLU A 242 -2.22 14.61 -10.25
C GLU A 242 -2.15 16.12 -10.00
N PRO A 243 -1.11 16.80 -10.50
CA PRO A 243 -0.99 18.26 -10.37
C PRO A 243 -2.06 18.99 -11.20
N GLU A 244 -2.60 18.37 -12.25
CA GLU A 244 -3.58 18.94 -13.17
C GLU A 244 -5.04 18.80 -12.71
N MET A 245 -5.29 18.20 -11.54
CA MET A 245 -6.64 17.88 -11.04
C MET A 245 -7.58 19.10 -11.01
N GLU A 246 -7.09 20.25 -10.56
CA GLU A 246 -7.86 21.51 -10.46
C GLU A 246 -8.26 22.03 -11.84
N GLU A 247 -7.29 22.13 -12.75
CA GLU A 247 -7.52 22.57 -14.13
C GLU A 247 -8.45 21.60 -14.88
N ARG A 248 -8.25 20.29 -14.70
CA ARG A 248 -9.08 19.23 -15.29
C ARG A 248 -10.53 19.33 -14.85
N LYS A 249 -10.80 19.52 -13.55
CA LYS A 249 -12.18 19.66 -13.03
C LYS A 249 -12.83 20.94 -13.53
N LEU A 250 -12.08 22.05 -13.53
CA LEU A 250 -12.58 23.34 -13.99
C LEU A 250 -12.91 23.31 -15.49
N MET A 251 -12.01 22.76 -16.31
CA MET A 251 -12.26 22.59 -17.74
C MET A 251 -13.39 21.59 -17.99
N GLY A 252 -13.45 20.49 -17.25
CA GLY A 252 -14.54 19.52 -17.31
C GLY A 252 -15.90 20.17 -17.05
N PHE A 253 -16.00 20.99 -16.01
CA PHE A 253 -17.24 21.71 -15.69
C PHE A 253 -17.64 22.70 -16.81
N LYS A 254 -16.68 23.48 -17.32
CA LYS A 254 -16.91 24.40 -18.45
C LYS A 254 -17.43 23.65 -19.69
N TRP A 255 -16.79 22.54 -20.05
CA TRP A 255 -17.16 21.77 -21.24
C TRP A 255 -18.49 21.04 -21.07
N ILE A 256 -18.79 20.46 -19.91
CA ILE A 256 -20.09 19.85 -19.64
C ILE A 256 -21.20 20.89 -19.79
N PHE A 257 -20.99 22.09 -19.26
CA PHE A 257 -21.95 23.19 -19.40
C PHE A 257 -22.15 23.57 -20.88
N VAL A 258 -21.06 23.83 -21.62
CA VAL A 258 -21.13 24.20 -23.04
C VAL A 258 -21.75 23.10 -23.91
N LEU A 259 -21.37 21.84 -23.68
CA LEU A 259 -21.91 20.69 -24.41
C LEU A 259 -23.39 20.46 -24.08
N SER A 260 -23.84 20.72 -22.86
CA SER A 260 -25.27 20.62 -22.50
C SER A 260 -26.11 21.61 -23.30
N LEU A 261 -25.64 22.85 -23.45
CA LEU A 261 -26.30 23.87 -24.26
C LEU A 261 -26.28 23.53 -25.75
N ALA A 262 -25.14 23.04 -26.26
CA ALA A 262 -25.01 22.60 -27.64
C ALA A 262 -25.93 21.40 -27.96
N LEU A 263 -26.07 20.45 -27.02
CA LEU A 263 -26.99 19.31 -27.15
C LEU A 263 -28.45 19.75 -27.15
N LEU A 264 -28.84 20.70 -26.29
CA LEU A 264 -30.19 21.27 -26.31
C LEU A 264 -30.48 21.96 -27.64
N GLN A 265 -29.55 22.79 -28.13
CA GLN A 265 -29.68 23.46 -29.42
C GLN A 265 -29.76 22.47 -30.59
N ALA A 266 -28.89 21.45 -30.62
CA ALA A 266 -28.90 20.42 -31.65
C ALA A 266 -30.19 19.58 -31.60
N GLY A 267 -30.68 19.25 -30.40
CA GLY A 267 -31.95 18.56 -30.19
C GLY A 267 -33.14 19.36 -30.72
N TYR A 268 -33.19 20.66 -30.41
CA TYR A 268 -34.20 21.57 -30.95
C TYR A 268 -34.12 21.67 -32.48
N TYR A 269 -32.92 21.88 -33.02
CA TYR A 269 -32.70 21.98 -34.47
C TYR A 269 -33.09 20.69 -35.20
N ARG A 270 -32.75 19.52 -34.66
CA ARG A 270 -33.15 18.21 -35.19
C ARG A 270 -34.67 18.07 -35.21
N ARG A 271 -35.36 18.43 -34.13
CA ARG A 271 -36.83 18.39 -34.05
C ARG A 271 -37.48 19.32 -35.06
N LEU A 272 -36.95 20.54 -35.21
CA LEU A 272 -37.43 21.52 -36.17
C LEU A 272 -37.33 20.99 -37.61
N ARG A 273 -36.16 20.47 -38.02
CA ARG A 273 -35.92 19.95 -39.37
C ARG A 273 -36.74 18.69 -39.68
N TRP A 274 -36.91 17.80 -38.71
CA TRP A 274 -37.69 16.58 -38.89
C TRP A 274 -39.20 16.78 -38.72
N SER A 275 -39.65 17.97 -38.33
CA SER A 275 -41.07 18.26 -38.11
C SER A 275 -41.93 18.02 -39.36
N VAL A 276 -41.44 18.42 -40.53
CA VAL A 276 -42.15 18.28 -41.81
C VAL A 276 -42.40 16.81 -42.15
N LEU A 277 -41.38 15.97 -42.03
CA LEU A 277 -41.50 14.54 -42.32
C LEU A 277 -42.35 13.80 -41.28
N LYS A 278 -42.32 14.23 -40.02
CA LYS A 278 -43.08 13.60 -38.93
C LYS A 278 -44.55 14.01 -38.90
N SER A 279 -44.91 15.16 -39.47
CA SER A 279 -46.30 15.66 -39.51
C SER A 279 -47.03 15.35 -40.82
N ARG A 280 -46.38 14.66 -41.77
CA ARG A 280 -47.01 14.28 -43.04
C ARG A 280 -48.09 13.22 -42.84
N LYS A 281 -49.23 13.40 -43.50
CA LYS A 281 -50.26 12.37 -43.65
C LYS A 281 -50.06 11.67 -44.99
N LEU A 282 -49.98 10.35 -45.00
CA LEU A 282 -49.80 9.56 -46.22
C LEU A 282 -51.09 8.79 -46.50
N VAL A 283 -51.62 8.94 -47.71
CA VAL A 283 -52.64 8.03 -48.24
C VAL A 283 -51.89 6.94 -48.99
N LEU A 284 -52.09 5.69 -48.57
CA LEU A 284 -51.49 4.55 -49.22
C LEU A 284 -52.57 3.88 -50.07
N ASP A 285 -52.39 3.93 -51.39
CA ASP A 285 -53.25 3.22 -52.35
C ASP A 285 -52.89 1.74 -52.36
N VAL A 286 -53.09 1.08 -51.22
CA VAL A 286 -53.01 -0.37 -51.11
C VAL A 286 -54.33 -0.87 -50.57
N VAL A 287 -54.96 -1.75 -51.34
CA VAL A 287 -56.20 -2.43 -50.96
C VAL A 287 -55.77 -3.77 -50.38
N ASN A 288 -56.22 -4.07 -49.15
CA ASN A 288 -55.98 -5.35 -48.49
C ASN A 288 -57.14 -6.32 -48.76
#